data_AF-A0A1V4AX28-F1
#
_entry.id   AF-A0A1V4AX28-F1
#
_cell.length_a   1.000
_cell.length_b   1.000
_cell.length_c   1.000
_cell.angle_alpha   90.00
_cell.angle_beta   90.00
_cell.angle_gamma   90.00
#
_symmetry.space_group_name_H-M   'P 1'
#
loop_
_entity.id
_entity.type
_entity.pdbx_description
1 polymer ?
#
loop_
_entity_poly.entity_id
_entity_poly.type
_entity_poly.pdbx_seq_one_letter_code
_entity_poly.pdbx_strand_id
1 'polypeptide(L)' 'MVGMVRLSLYNKGLFCGNQAIQWEMNDMAVQPIPSLSTIGRILRRRELTHRRTGRYEPKGKNTLNSRR' A
#
# COMPACT_ATOMS: atom_id res chain seq x y z
N MET A 1 10.25 7.51 -6.00
CA MET A 1 10.10 6.14 -5.47
C MET A 1 8.69 5.84 -4.99
N VAL A 2 8.19 6.46 -3.91
CA VAL A 2 6.83 6.24 -3.34
C VAL A 2 5.69 6.22 -4.39
N GLY A 3 5.73 7.13 -5.37
CA GLY A 3 4.73 7.18 -6.43
C GLY A 3 4.72 5.95 -7.35
N MET A 4 5.89 5.35 -7.64
CA MET A 4 5.98 4.15 -8.48
C MET A 4 5.45 2.92 -7.75
N VAL A 5 5.76 2.79 -6.45
CA VAL A 5 5.26 1.69 -5.62
C VAL A 5 3.75 1.77 -5.50
N ARG A 6 3.22 2.98 -5.24
CA ARG A 6 1.77 3.23 -5.27
C ARG A 6 1.16 2.86 -6.62
N LEU A 7 1.79 3.23 -7.73
CA LEU A 7 1.29 2.92 -9.07
C LEU A 7 1.31 1.41 -9.35
N SER A 8 2.35 0.70 -8.92
CA SER A 8 2.43 -0.76 -9.01
C SER A 8 1.32 -1.44 -8.21
N LEU A 9 1.13 -1.03 -6.95
CA LEU A 9 0.03 -1.52 -6.10
C LEU A 9 -1.34 -1.23 -6.74
N TYR A 10 -1.51 -0.03 -7.31
CA TYR A 10 -2.73 0.35 -8.03
C TYR A 10 -2.97 -0.52 -9.26
N ASN A 11 -1.95 -0.72 -10.11
CA ASN A 11 -2.05 -1.56 -11.30
C ASN A 11 -2.36 -3.02 -10.97
N LYS A 12 -1.92 -3.50 -9.78
CA LYS A 12 -2.26 -4.82 -9.24
C LYS A 12 -3.65 -4.86 -8.58
N GLY A 13 -4.37 -3.75 -8.49
CA GLY A 13 -5.65 -3.63 -7.77
C GLY A 13 -5.53 -3.75 -6.25
N LEU A 14 -4.32 -3.58 -5.70
CA LEU A 14 -4.03 -3.73 -4.27
C LEU A 14 -4.19 -2.41 -3.51
N PHE A 15 -4.38 -2.50 -2.18
CA PHE A 15 -4.43 -1.33 -1.31
C PHE A 15 -3.14 -0.54 -1.39
N CYS A 16 -3.25 0.78 -1.59
CA CYS A 16 -2.11 1.66 -1.81
C CYS A 16 -1.97 2.76 -0.73
N GLY A 17 -2.39 2.46 0.50
CA GLY A 17 -2.16 3.34 1.64
C GLY A 17 -0.69 3.45 2.01
N ASN A 18 -0.36 4.40 2.89
CA ASN A 18 1.01 4.63 3.35
C ASN A 18 1.68 3.37 3.92
N GLN A 19 0.93 2.53 4.67
CA GLN A 19 1.42 1.25 5.21
C GLN A 19 1.71 0.22 4.13
N ALA A 20 0.80 0.03 3.16
CA ALA A 20 1.01 -0.92 2.07
C ALA A 20 2.19 -0.53 1.18
N ILE A 21 2.38 0.77 0.95
CA ILE A 21 3.56 1.27 0.23
C ILE A 21 4.83 0.97 1.01
N GLN A 22 4.83 1.14 2.34
CA GLN A 22 6.00 0.84 3.17
C GLN A 22 6.34 -0.66 3.13
N TRP A 23 5.34 -1.54 3.21
CA TRP A 23 5.55 -2.98 3.11
C TRP A 23 6.12 -3.41 1.76
N GLU A 24 5.55 -2.92 0.66
CA GLU A 24 6.06 -3.24 -0.69
C GLU A 24 7.49 -2.69 -0.87
N MET A 25 7.81 -1.51 -0.33
CA MET A 25 9.18 -0.99 -0.34
C MET A 25 10.15 -1.87 0.45
N ASN A 26 9.70 -2.42 1.58
CA ASN A 26 10.50 -3.36 2.39
C ASN A 26 10.71 -4.69 1.65
N ASP A 27 9.68 -5.23 1.03
CA ASP A 27 9.74 -6.47 0.23
C ASP A 27 10.68 -6.33 -0.97
N MET A 28 10.65 -5.18 -1.65
CA MET A 28 11.57 -4.84 -2.74
C MET A 28 12.99 -4.49 -2.27
N ALA A 29 13.30 -4.60 -0.96
CA ALA A 29 14.59 -4.26 -0.36
C ALA A 29 15.09 -2.84 -0.69
N VAL A 30 14.15 -1.89 -0.87
CA VAL A 30 14.45 -0.51 -1.25
C VAL A 30 14.98 0.27 -0.04
N GLN A 31 16.19 0.82 -0.16
CA GLN A 31 16.81 1.66 0.87
C GLN A 31 17.10 3.08 0.34
N PRO A 32 16.90 4.14 1.14
CA PRO A 32 16.33 4.13 2.49
C PRO A 32 14.79 4.02 2.47
N ILE A 33 14.21 3.28 3.43
CA ILE A 33 12.76 3.16 3.59
C ILE A 33 12.23 4.42 4.29
N PRO A 34 11.39 5.24 3.63
CA PRO A 34 10.79 6.40 4.28
C PRO A 34 9.81 5.96 5.38
N SER A 35 9.70 6.76 6.44
CA SER A 35 8.67 6.57 7.47
C SER A 35 7.26 6.77 6.90
N LEU A 36 6.25 6.20 7.57
CA LEU A 36 4.84 6.36 7.19
C LEU A 36 4.41 7.83 7.04
N SER A 37 4.91 8.71 7.91
CA SER A 37 4.67 10.15 7.85
C SER A 37 5.29 10.79 6.60
N THR A 38 6.51 10.39 6.24
CA THR A 38 7.19 10.84 5.02
C THR A 38 6.43 10.38 3.78
N ILE A 39 5.99 9.11 3.76
CA ILE A 39 5.14 8.56 2.68
C ILE A 39 3.85 9.38 2.57
N GLY A 40 3.14 9.61 3.68
CA GLY A 40 1.91 10.42 3.70
C GLY A 40 2.13 11.85 3.20
N ARG A 41 3.23 12.49 3.60
CA ARG A 41 3.60 13.85 3.14
C ARG A 41 3.90 13.86 1.64
N ILE A 42 4.57 12.84 1.11
CA ILE A 42 4.86 12.71 -0.33
C ILE A 42 3.57 12.50 -1.11
N LEU A 43 2.67 11.64 -0.63
CA LEU A 43 1.36 11.42 -1.26
C LEU A 43 0.53 12.71 -1.30
N ARG A 44 0.47 13.44 -0.19
CA ARG A 44 -0.23 14.72 -0.09
C ARG A 44 0.36 15.79 -1.01
N ARG A 45 1.70 15.92 -1.04
CA ARG A 45 2.40 16.89 -1.92
C ARG A 45 2.18 16.61 -3.40
N ARG A 46 1.90 15.35 -3.77
CA ARG A 46 1.67 14.93 -5.15
C ARG A 46 0.19 14.78 -5.48
N GLU A 47 -0.70 15.20 -4.57
CA GLU A 47 -2.16 15.08 -4.73
C GLU A 47 -2.65 13.64 -4.96
N LEU A 48 -1.84 12.67 -4.54
CA LEU A 48 -2.07 11.24 -4.73
C LEU A 48 -2.95 10.61 -3.63
N THR A 49 -3.62 11.46 -2.84
CA THR A 49 -4.49 11.10 -1.72
C THR A 49 -5.93 10.79 -2.13
N HIS A 50 -6.35 11.16 -3.34
CA HIS A 50 -7.71 10.91 -3.80
C HIS A 50 -7.90 9.41 -4.11
N ARG A 51 -8.59 8.70 -3.22
CA ARG A 51 -9.07 7.32 -3.43
C ARG A 51 -10.00 7.33 -4.64
N ARG A 52 -9.58 6.75 -5.76
CA ARG A 52 -10.51 6.37 -6.84
C ARG A 52 -10.55 4.85 -6.95
N THR A 53 -11.57 4.32 -6.27
CA THR A 53 -12.31 3.07 -6.54
C THR A 53 -11.53 1.76 -6.63
N GLY A 54 -11.52 1.02 -5.52
CA GLY A 54 -11.32 -0.44 -5.49
C GLY A 54 -11.60 -0.94 -4.08
N ARG A 55 -12.65 -1.77 -3.90
CA ARG A 55 -12.90 -2.45 -2.62
C ARG A 55 -11.77 -3.45 -2.36
N TYR A 56 -11.27 -3.46 -1.13
CA TYR A 56 -10.14 -4.28 -0.70
C TYR A 56 -10.60 -5.59 -0.05
N GLU A 57 -9.97 -6.69 -0.46
CA GLU A 57 -9.95 -7.98 0.23
C GLU A 57 -8.65 -8.08 1.04
N PRO A 58 -8.71 -8.25 2.38
CA PRO A 58 -7.55 -8.41 3.24
C PRO A 58 -6.60 -9.53 2.82
N LYS A 59 -5.33 -9.20 2.54
CA LYS A 59 -4.26 -10.22 2.53
C LYS A 59 -4.02 -10.68 3.98
N GLY A 60 -4.75 -11.71 4.40
CA GLY A 60 -4.45 -12.52 5.58
C GLY A 60 -5.28 -12.23 6.83
N LYS A 61 -6.41 -12.94 6.95
CA LYS A 61 -6.64 -13.77 8.14
C LYS A 61 -7.12 -15.14 7.65
N ASN A 62 -6.25 -16.14 7.68
CA ASN A 62 -6.68 -17.52 7.65
C ASN A 62 -7.45 -17.79 8.95
N THR A 63 -8.76 -17.61 8.93
CA THR A 63 -9.66 -18.37 9.81
C THR A 63 -10.40 -19.36 8.95
N LEU A 64 -9.69 -20.46 8.63
CA LEU A 64 -10.34 -21.76 8.48
C LEU A 64 -11.21 -21.98 9.72
N ASN A 65 -12.52 -21.81 9.58
CA ASN A 65 -13.45 -22.57 10.39
C ASN A 65 -14.69 -22.91 9.58
N SER A 66 -14.52 -23.91 8.72
CA SER A 66 -15.57 -24.91 8.54
C SER A 66 -15.82 -25.53 9.91
N ARG A 67 -16.98 -25.28 10.51
CA ARG A 67 -17.68 -26.19 11.42
C ARG A 67 -19.06 -25.63 11.78
N ARG A 68 -20.05 -26.40 11.29
CA ARG A 68 -21.50 -26.43 11.57
C ARG A 68 -22.37 -25.38 10.88
#